data_AF-A0AA42T7F2-F1
#
_entry.id   AF-A0AA42T7F2-F1
#
_cell.length_a   1.000
_cell.length_b   1.000
_cell.length_c   1.000
_cell.angle_alpha   90.00
_cell.angle_beta   90.00
_cell.angle_gamma   90.00
#
_symmetry.space_group_name_H-M   'P 1'
#
loop_
_entity.id
_entity.type
_entity.pdbx_description
1 polymer ?
#
loop_
_entity_poly.entity_id
_entity_poly.type
_entity_poly.pdbx_seq_one_letter_code
_entity_poly.pdbx_strand_id
1 'polypeptide(L)'
;MMVKNPKGSCLPALLKSMGLILAVSVLSACATTQKTDLEDYIGLYEVAEPKCHAVEQSTDPCEGILFFELVKGRFMGIGDTDLAYVFWSGDPAIDPELQYSAFLIGHAHSAKIEEGEFRLNDEEGAEEKLHFANGKLAAYSAQYASGRSVQYALKPVSRGALAHVRLNYPGNE
;
A
#
# COMPACT_ATOMS: atom_id res chain seq x y z
N MET A 1 -18.40 6.81 40.71
CA MET A 1 -19.11 7.56 39.64
C MET A 1 -18.43 8.89 39.47
N MET A 2 -18.10 9.25 38.21
CA MET A 2 -18.24 10.57 37.56
C MET A 2 -18.08 11.85 38.41
N VAL A 3 -17.41 12.94 38.02
CA VAL A 3 -16.77 13.34 36.75
C VAL A 3 -16.14 14.73 36.97
N LYS A 4 -15.05 15.00 36.23
CA LYS A 4 -14.49 16.28 35.75
C LYS A 4 -14.01 17.35 36.75
N ASN A 5 -12.69 17.53 36.73
CA ASN A 5 -12.01 18.83 36.82
C ASN A 5 -12.45 19.78 35.70
N PRO A 6 -12.54 21.09 35.98
CA PRO A 6 -12.23 22.11 34.99
C PRO A 6 -11.26 23.15 35.55
N LYS A 7 -9.98 23.07 35.19
CA LYS A 7 -8.99 24.17 35.17
C LYS A 7 -7.97 23.77 34.09
N GLY A 8 -7.51 24.62 33.17
CA GLY A 8 -7.36 26.05 33.27
C GLY A 8 -7.62 26.79 31.97
N SER A 9 -7.94 28.06 32.17
CA SER A 9 -8.18 29.13 31.22
C SER A 9 -6.96 29.44 30.36
N CYS A 10 -7.19 29.76 29.08
CA CYS A 10 -6.31 30.62 28.31
C CYS A 10 -6.98 31.99 28.18
N LEU A 11 -6.57 32.95 29.02
CA LEU A 11 -6.85 34.37 28.82
C LEU A 11 -5.56 35.03 28.31
N PRO A 12 -5.61 35.90 27.28
CA PRO A 12 -4.43 36.61 26.83
C PRO A 12 -4.17 37.82 27.74
N ALA A 13 -2.97 37.90 28.31
CA ALA A 13 -2.49 39.11 28.95
C ALA A 13 -1.95 40.06 27.86
N LEU A 14 -2.73 41.09 27.53
CA LEU A 14 -2.32 42.22 26.69
C LEU A 14 -1.32 43.09 27.46
N LEU A 15 -0.03 42.93 27.17
CA LEU A 15 1.05 43.84 27.58
C LEU A 15 1.41 44.75 26.41
N LYS A 16 1.18 46.05 26.62
CA LYS A 16 1.59 47.14 25.73
C LYS A 16 3.13 47.31 25.78
N SER A 17 3.83 47.09 24.67
CA SER A 17 5.03 47.87 24.32
C SER A 17 5.31 47.79 22.82
N MET A 18 5.67 48.94 22.24
CA MET A 18 6.09 49.09 20.84
C MET A 18 7.38 48.30 20.60
N GLY A 19 7.37 47.39 19.62
CA GLY A 19 8.56 46.67 19.18
C GLY A 19 8.22 45.53 18.25
N LEU A 20 8.40 45.77 16.94
CA LEU A 20 8.40 44.83 15.81
C LEU A 20 8.02 43.36 16.14
N ILE A 21 6.75 43.01 15.94
CA ILE A 21 6.27 41.63 16.09
C ILE A 21 6.71 40.85 14.85
N LEU A 22 7.84 40.14 14.95
CA LEU A 22 8.11 39.01 14.07
C LEU A 22 7.13 37.89 14.46
N ALA A 23 5.96 37.88 13.83
CA ALA A 23 5.00 36.79 13.96
C ALA A 23 5.58 35.56 13.25
N VAL A 24 6.45 34.82 13.92
CA VAL A 24 6.78 33.45 13.52
C VAL A 24 5.55 32.62 13.86
N SER A 25 4.61 32.60 12.92
CA SER A 25 3.52 31.63 12.90
C SER A 25 4.14 30.25 12.84
N VAL A 26 4.28 29.62 14.01
CA VAL A 26 4.55 28.19 14.11
C VAL A 26 3.31 27.52 13.53
N LEU A 27 3.34 27.27 12.22
CA LEU A 27 2.44 26.33 11.55
C LEU A 27 2.78 24.97 12.16
N SER A 28 2.23 24.71 13.34
CA SER A 28 2.03 23.35 13.81
C SER A 28 1.01 22.76 12.85
N ALA A 29 1.52 22.24 11.73
CA ALA A 29 0.80 21.24 10.98
C ALA A 29 0.70 20.05 11.95
N CYS A 30 -0.37 20.01 12.74
CA CYS A 30 -0.96 18.73 13.10
C CYS A 30 -1.27 18.07 11.76
N ALA A 31 -0.32 17.28 11.25
CA ALA A 31 -0.65 16.22 10.33
C ALA A 31 -1.57 15.31 11.13
N THR A 32 -2.87 15.56 11.03
CA THR A 32 -3.88 14.60 11.47
C THR A 32 -3.61 13.40 10.59
N THR A 33 -2.89 12.40 11.12
CA THR A 33 -2.64 11.15 10.40
C THR A 33 -4.00 10.51 10.20
N GLN A 34 -4.62 10.81 9.06
CA GLN A 34 -5.95 10.34 8.72
C GLN A 34 -5.80 8.86 8.45
N LYS A 35 -6.21 8.05 9.43
CA LYS A 35 -6.23 6.60 9.32
C LYS A 35 -7.11 6.26 8.12
N THR A 36 -6.48 5.74 7.06
CA THR A 36 -7.13 5.40 5.79
C THR A 36 -7.33 3.88 5.75
N ASP A 37 -8.40 3.43 5.13
CA ASP A 37 -8.67 1.99 4.97
C ASP A 37 -7.87 1.45 3.78
N LEU A 38 -7.48 0.19 3.82
CA LEU A 38 -6.82 -0.46 2.70
C LEU A 38 -7.76 -0.58 1.48
N GLU A 39 -9.08 -0.72 1.72
CA GLU A 39 -10.09 -0.78 0.66
C GLU A 39 -10.10 0.48 -0.24
N ASP A 40 -9.70 1.64 0.30
CA ASP A 40 -9.61 2.91 -0.46
C ASP A 40 -8.55 2.87 -1.58
N TYR A 41 -7.68 1.85 -1.57
CA TYR A 41 -6.57 1.69 -2.52
C TYR A 41 -6.77 0.50 -3.47
N ILE A 42 -7.94 -0.14 -3.48
CA ILE A 42 -8.28 -1.17 -4.47
C ILE A 42 -8.07 -0.60 -5.88
N GLY A 43 -7.32 -1.32 -6.69
CA GLY A 43 -6.96 -0.87 -8.03
C GLY A 43 -5.79 -1.62 -8.64
N LEU A 44 -5.54 -1.31 -9.90
CA LEU A 44 -4.44 -1.85 -10.70
C LEU A 44 -3.28 -0.86 -10.75
N TYR A 45 -2.07 -1.40 -10.59
CA TYR A 45 -0.84 -0.66 -10.53
C TYR A 45 0.19 -1.29 -11.48
N GLU A 46 0.79 -0.48 -12.33
CA GLU A 46 1.96 -0.88 -13.11
C GLU A 46 3.18 -0.97 -12.19
N VAL A 47 3.95 -2.06 -12.34
CA VAL A 47 5.22 -2.24 -11.67
C VAL A 47 6.29 -1.44 -12.40
N ALA A 48 6.87 -0.47 -11.70
CA ALA A 48 7.98 0.34 -12.18
C ALA A 48 9.22 0.09 -11.32
N GLU A 49 10.39 0.26 -11.93
CA GLU A 49 11.70 0.19 -11.26
C GLU A 49 11.87 -1.04 -10.35
N PRO A 50 11.63 -2.27 -10.88
CA PRO A 50 11.76 -3.49 -10.09
C PRO A 50 13.20 -3.63 -9.58
N LYS A 51 13.34 -3.85 -8.26
CA LYS A 51 14.62 -4.15 -7.62
C LYS A 51 14.48 -5.48 -6.90
N CYS A 52 15.23 -6.46 -7.37
CA CYS A 52 15.21 -7.80 -6.80
C CYS A 52 16.60 -8.27 -6.40
N HIS A 53 16.63 -9.02 -5.30
CA HIS A 53 17.78 -9.80 -4.91
C HIS A 53 17.42 -11.28 -4.95
N ALA A 54 18.06 -12.00 -5.86
CA ALA A 54 18.04 -13.45 -5.93
C ALA A 54 19.20 -14.01 -5.10
N VAL A 55 18.96 -15.11 -4.37
CA VAL A 55 20.05 -15.92 -3.81
C VAL A 55 20.74 -16.67 -4.96
N GLU A 56 22.05 -16.90 -4.86
CA GLU A 56 22.86 -17.47 -5.94
C GLU A 56 22.21 -18.70 -6.58
N GLN A 57 22.20 -18.76 -7.92
CA GLN A 57 21.60 -19.82 -8.75
C GLN A 57 20.06 -19.88 -8.79
N SER A 58 19.35 -18.85 -8.32
CA SER A 58 17.89 -18.74 -8.50
C SER A 58 17.49 -17.79 -9.63
N THR A 59 16.30 -18.03 -10.20
CA THR A 59 15.65 -17.13 -11.17
C THR A 59 15.38 -15.77 -10.54
N ASP A 60 15.49 -14.69 -11.31
CA ASP A 60 15.18 -13.35 -10.83
C ASP A 60 13.70 -13.26 -10.39
N PRO A 61 13.41 -12.98 -9.11
CA PRO A 61 12.03 -12.95 -8.62
C PRO A 61 11.19 -11.79 -9.17
N CYS A 62 11.82 -10.80 -9.82
CA CYS A 62 11.11 -9.70 -10.49
C CYS A 62 10.74 -10.05 -11.94
N GLU A 63 11.31 -11.11 -12.52
CA GLU A 63 11.21 -11.38 -13.94
C GLU A 63 9.75 -11.61 -14.36
N GLY A 64 9.31 -10.87 -15.38
CA GLY A 64 7.99 -11.02 -15.98
C GLY A 64 6.82 -10.46 -15.17
N ILE A 65 7.03 -9.85 -14.00
CA ILE A 65 5.95 -9.18 -13.26
C ILE A 65 5.68 -7.79 -13.86
N LEU A 66 4.45 -7.55 -14.31
CA LEU A 66 4.06 -6.32 -14.98
C LEU A 66 3.12 -5.45 -14.14
N PHE A 67 2.19 -6.09 -13.45
CA PHE A 67 1.21 -5.38 -12.64
C PHE A 67 1.06 -5.97 -11.25
N PHE A 68 0.82 -5.07 -10.30
CA PHE A 68 0.32 -5.37 -8.98
C PHE A 68 -1.14 -4.92 -8.92
N GLU A 69 -2.02 -5.73 -8.37
CA GLU A 69 -3.41 -5.36 -8.19
C GLU A 69 -3.84 -5.61 -6.74
N LEU A 70 -4.43 -4.60 -6.11
CA LEU A 70 -5.14 -4.75 -4.85
C LEU A 70 -6.62 -4.92 -5.16
N VAL A 71 -7.23 -6.01 -4.69
CA VAL A 71 -8.57 -6.42 -5.09
C VAL A 71 -9.38 -6.92 -3.90
N LYS A 72 -10.69 -6.95 -4.09
CA LYS A 72 -11.63 -7.70 -3.26
C LYS A 72 -12.26 -8.79 -4.13
N GLY A 73 -12.10 -10.07 -3.79
CA GLY A 73 -12.86 -11.14 -4.43
C GLY A 73 -12.11 -12.20 -5.26
N ARG A 74 -12.80 -12.63 -6.33
CA ARG A 74 -13.00 -13.99 -6.90
C ARG A 74 -11.81 -14.78 -7.46
N PHE A 75 -10.61 -14.62 -6.93
CA PHE A 75 -9.54 -15.54 -7.30
C PHE A 75 -9.72 -16.89 -6.62
N MET A 76 -9.13 -17.93 -7.21
CA MET A 76 -9.11 -19.26 -6.60
C MET A 76 -8.63 -19.19 -5.14
N GLY A 77 -9.45 -19.67 -4.21
CA GLY A 77 -9.14 -19.63 -2.77
C GLY A 77 -9.34 -18.29 -2.05
N ILE A 78 -9.83 -17.24 -2.73
CA ILE A 78 -10.15 -15.93 -2.13
C ILE A 78 -11.67 -15.69 -2.26
N GLY A 79 -12.34 -15.43 -1.14
CA GLY A 79 -13.77 -15.17 -1.10
C GLY A 79 -14.14 -13.79 -1.65
N ASP A 80 -15.39 -13.63 -2.10
CA ASP A 80 -15.93 -12.39 -2.69
C ASP A 80 -15.74 -11.14 -1.80
N THR A 81 -15.65 -11.32 -0.50
CA THR A 81 -15.51 -10.24 0.49
C THR A 81 -14.09 -10.04 0.98
N ASP A 82 -13.17 -10.91 0.58
CA ASP A 82 -11.82 -10.94 1.11
C ASP A 82 -10.91 -10.05 0.29
N LEU A 83 -10.01 -9.34 0.98
CA LEU A 83 -8.98 -8.55 0.33
C LEU A 83 -7.79 -9.43 -0.03
N ALA A 84 -7.27 -9.20 -1.22
CA ALA A 84 -6.12 -9.90 -1.77
C ALA A 84 -5.25 -8.94 -2.58
N TYR A 85 -3.99 -9.33 -2.76
CA TYR A 85 -3.14 -8.74 -3.78
C TYR A 85 -2.78 -9.78 -4.84
N VAL A 86 -2.58 -9.29 -6.07
CA VAL A 86 -2.37 -10.11 -7.26
C VAL A 86 -1.17 -9.58 -8.01
N PHE A 87 -0.27 -10.47 -8.39
CA PHE A 87 0.75 -10.19 -9.38
C PHE A 87 0.29 -10.72 -10.73
N TRP A 88 0.33 -9.87 -11.75
CA TRP A 88 0.10 -10.25 -13.13
C TRP A 88 1.43 -10.32 -13.88
N SER A 89 1.67 -11.45 -14.53
CA SER A 89 2.95 -11.75 -15.16
C SER A 89 2.82 -12.33 -16.57
N GLY A 90 3.86 -12.12 -17.37
CA GLY A 90 3.94 -12.60 -18.74
C GLY A 90 4.54 -11.56 -19.69
N ASP A 91 4.34 -11.78 -20.99
CA ASP A 91 4.75 -10.86 -22.06
C ASP A 91 3.56 -10.60 -23.00
N PRO A 92 2.90 -9.42 -22.89
CA PRO A 92 1.76 -9.05 -23.74
C PRO A 92 2.04 -9.08 -25.24
N ALA A 93 3.32 -9.00 -25.66
CA ALA A 93 3.68 -9.10 -27.06
C ALA A 93 3.65 -10.55 -27.58
N ILE A 94 3.79 -11.53 -26.69
CA ILE A 94 3.74 -12.97 -26.99
C ILE A 94 2.34 -13.53 -26.69
N ASP A 95 1.83 -13.27 -25.49
CA ASP A 95 0.50 -13.65 -25.05
C ASP A 95 -0.19 -12.45 -24.37
N PRO A 96 -1.27 -11.91 -24.95
CA PRO A 96 -1.99 -10.81 -24.34
C PRO A 96 -2.67 -11.21 -23.02
N GLU A 97 -2.89 -12.50 -22.76
CA GLU A 97 -3.48 -12.99 -21.52
C GLU A 97 -2.39 -13.24 -20.47
N LEU A 98 -2.37 -12.40 -19.44
CA LEU A 98 -1.39 -12.51 -18.39
C LEU A 98 -1.77 -13.62 -17.39
N GLN A 99 -0.75 -14.31 -16.91
CA GLN A 99 -0.86 -15.22 -15.79
C GLN A 99 -0.94 -14.41 -14.49
N TYR A 100 -1.46 -15.03 -13.43
CA TYR A 100 -1.57 -14.37 -12.14
C TYR A 100 -1.10 -15.26 -10.99
N SER A 101 -0.70 -14.62 -9.91
CA SER A 101 -0.56 -15.23 -8.58
C SER A 101 -1.29 -14.33 -7.59
N ALA A 102 -2.24 -14.89 -6.86
CA ALA A 102 -3.10 -14.16 -5.93
C ALA A 102 -2.87 -14.62 -4.49
N PHE A 103 -2.86 -13.67 -3.56
CA PHE A 103 -2.52 -13.89 -2.17
C PHE A 103 -3.55 -13.20 -1.27
N LEU A 104 -4.17 -13.98 -0.37
CA LEU A 104 -5.09 -13.48 0.64
C LEU A 104 -4.33 -12.59 1.63
N ILE A 105 -4.94 -11.46 2.02
CA ILE A 105 -4.39 -10.59 3.06
C ILE A 105 -4.99 -11.01 4.40
N GLY A 106 -4.24 -11.80 5.19
CA GLY A 106 -4.74 -12.49 6.38
C GLY A 106 -5.25 -11.60 7.51
N HIS A 107 -4.84 -10.33 7.54
CA HIS A 107 -5.22 -9.36 8.59
C HIS A 107 -6.11 -8.22 8.08
N ALA A 108 -6.65 -8.33 6.88
CA ALA A 108 -7.27 -7.20 6.17
C ALA A 108 -8.52 -6.63 6.84
N HIS A 109 -9.28 -7.43 7.58
CA HIS A 109 -10.53 -6.93 8.19
C HIS A 109 -10.21 -5.85 9.25
N SER A 110 -10.46 -4.59 8.89
CA SER A 110 -10.32 -3.39 9.73
C SER A 110 -8.90 -2.97 10.12
N ALA A 111 -7.88 -3.51 9.45
CA ALA A 111 -6.49 -3.09 9.67
C ALA A 111 -6.24 -1.70 9.09
N LYS A 112 -5.54 -0.86 9.85
CA LYS A 112 -5.28 0.55 9.51
C LYS A 112 -3.88 0.68 8.96
N ILE A 113 -3.71 1.59 8.00
CA ILE A 113 -2.39 2.00 7.53
C ILE A 113 -1.73 2.81 8.64
N GLU A 114 -0.55 2.38 9.09
CA GLU A 114 0.22 3.01 10.16
C GLU A 114 1.49 3.61 9.57
N GLU A 115 1.73 4.90 9.82
CA GLU A 115 2.93 5.61 9.35
C GLU A 115 3.18 5.57 7.83
N GLY A 116 2.12 5.30 7.04
CA GLY A 116 2.25 5.14 5.60
C GLY A 116 2.70 3.74 5.17
N GLU A 117 2.62 2.74 6.05
CA GLU A 117 2.89 1.35 5.73
C GLU A 117 1.69 0.45 6.10
N PHE A 118 1.55 -0.65 5.37
CA PHE A 118 0.62 -1.72 5.70
C PHE A 118 1.31 -3.06 5.52
N ARG A 119 1.34 -3.88 6.58
CA ARG A 119 1.92 -5.21 6.56
C ARG A 119 0.90 -6.21 5.99
N LEU A 120 1.28 -6.92 4.93
CA LEU A 120 0.38 -7.82 4.21
C LEU A 120 0.21 -9.17 4.93
N ASN A 121 1.33 -9.80 5.32
CA ASN A 121 1.35 -11.13 5.92
C ASN A 121 2.36 -11.22 7.09
N ASP A 122 2.12 -12.18 7.98
CA ASP A 122 2.96 -12.51 9.14
C ASP A 122 3.41 -13.97 9.08
N GLU A 123 4.09 -14.33 7.98
CA GLU A 123 4.78 -15.61 7.89
C GLU A 123 6.13 -15.54 8.60
N GLU A 124 6.52 -16.62 9.28
CA GLU A 124 7.76 -16.67 10.04
C GLU A 124 8.98 -16.46 9.12
N GLY A 125 9.68 -15.34 9.34
CA GLY A 125 10.86 -14.97 8.57
C GLY A 125 10.58 -14.29 7.22
N ALA A 126 9.33 -14.00 6.86
CA ALA A 126 8.99 -13.18 5.70
C ALA A 126 8.27 -11.89 6.12
N GLU A 127 8.66 -10.77 5.51
CA GLU A 127 8.04 -9.47 5.73
C GLU A 127 7.59 -8.89 4.39
N GLU A 128 6.28 -8.72 4.22
CA GLU A 128 5.67 -8.12 3.04
C GLU A 128 4.90 -6.87 3.42
N LYS A 129 5.13 -5.77 2.68
CA LYS A 129 4.61 -4.45 2.99
C LYS A 129 4.12 -3.72 1.75
N LEU A 130 3.04 -2.95 1.95
CA LEU A 130 2.62 -1.86 1.08
C LEU A 130 3.10 -0.54 1.68
N HIS A 131 3.61 0.33 0.83
CA HIS A 131 4.09 1.66 1.18
C HIS A 131 3.22 2.73 0.53
N PHE A 132 2.82 3.71 1.32
CA PHE A 132 1.91 4.77 0.94
C PHE A 132 2.63 6.12 1.04
N ALA A 133 2.54 6.91 -0.02
CA ALA A 133 3.11 8.24 -0.08
C ALA A 133 2.07 9.21 -0.66
N ASN A 134 1.90 10.36 -0.02
CA ASN A 134 0.96 11.41 -0.46
C ASN A 134 -0.47 10.90 -0.69
N GLY A 135 -0.95 9.99 0.18
CA GLY A 135 -2.30 9.41 0.10
C GLY A 135 -2.50 8.47 -1.09
N LYS A 136 -1.43 7.84 -1.59
CA LYS A 136 -1.46 6.85 -2.69
C LYS A 136 -0.63 5.63 -2.32
N LEU A 137 -1.04 4.46 -2.77
CA LEU A 137 -0.17 3.28 -2.80
C LEU A 137 0.98 3.54 -3.77
N ALA A 138 2.21 3.50 -3.27
CA ALA A 138 3.41 3.96 -3.96
C ALA A 138 4.45 2.84 -4.17
N ALA A 139 4.48 1.84 -3.29
CA ALA A 139 5.39 0.71 -3.46
C ALA A 139 4.87 -0.57 -2.80
N TYR A 140 5.40 -1.69 -3.26
CA TYR A 140 5.37 -2.99 -2.58
C TYR A 140 6.81 -3.41 -2.28
N SER A 141 7.02 -4.07 -1.14
CA SER A 141 8.30 -4.70 -0.82
C SER A 141 8.10 -6.01 -0.08
N ALA A 142 8.98 -6.97 -0.37
CA ALA A 142 9.07 -8.23 0.36
C ALA A 142 10.52 -8.58 0.70
N GLN A 143 10.74 -9.08 1.91
CA GLN A 143 11.97 -9.73 2.34
C GLN A 143 11.61 -11.13 2.84
N TYR A 144 12.21 -12.16 2.26
CA TYR A 144 11.93 -13.55 2.60
C TYR A 144 13.04 -14.15 3.46
N ALA A 145 12.70 -15.20 4.22
CA ALA A 145 13.62 -15.92 5.11
C ALA A 145 14.83 -16.51 4.36
N SER A 146 14.64 -16.81 3.06
CA SER A 146 15.69 -17.28 2.16
C SER A 146 16.76 -16.23 1.85
N GLY A 147 16.60 -14.99 2.31
CA GLY A 147 17.44 -13.85 1.94
C GLY A 147 16.98 -13.15 0.66
N ARG A 148 16.06 -13.75 -0.10
CA ARG A 148 15.47 -13.16 -1.30
C ARG A 148 14.70 -11.89 -0.97
N SER A 149 14.78 -10.88 -1.81
CA SER A 149 14.01 -9.64 -1.64
C SER A 149 13.50 -9.07 -2.95
N VAL A 150 12.41 -8.31 -2.84
CA VAL A 150 11.68 -7.70 -3.95
C VAL A 150 11.23 -6.30 -3.53
N GLN A 151 11.38 -5.33 -4.43
CA GLN A 151 10.81 -4.00 -4.28
C GLN A 151 10.27 -3.51 -5.63
N TYR A 152 9.03 -3.04 -5.62
CA TYR A 152 8.35 -2.48 -6.78
C TYR A 152 7.89 -1.06 -6.48
N ALA A 153 8.22 -0.09 -7.33
CA ALA A 153 7.47 1.16 -7.36
C ALA A 153 6.14 0.92 -8.08
N LEU A 154 5.06 1.44 -7.55
CA LEU A 154 3.71 1.19 -8.05
C LEU A 154 3.10 2.46 -8.62
N LYS A 155 2.63 2.39 -9.87
CA LYS A 155 1.97 3.50 -10.55
C LYS A 155 0.51 3.13 -10.86
N PRO A 156 -0.48 3.85 -10.33
CA PRO A 156 -1.88 3.52 -10.59
C PRO A 156 -2.19 3.65 -12.08
N VAL A 157 -2.87 2.65 -12.63
CA VAL A 157 -3.25 2.59 -14.04
C VAL A 157 -4.72 2.18 -14.16
N SER A 158 -5.44 2.81 -15.08
CA SER A 158 -6.80 2.41 -15.42
C SER A 158 -6.77 1.23 -16.39
N ARG A 159 -7.59 0.20 -16.17
CA ARG A 159 -7.75 -0.94 -17.09
C ARG A 159 -8.04 -0.51 -18.54
N GLY A 160 -8.82 0.56 -18.73
CA GLY A 160 -9.12 1.10 -20.07
C GLY A 160 -7.90 1.64 -20.82
N ALA A 161 -6.79 1.93 -20.15
CA ALA A 161 -5.54 2.34 -20.78
C ALA A 161 -4.72 1.14 -21.31
N LEU A 162 -5.09 -0.09 -20.95
CA LEU A 162 -4.38 -1.32 -21.27
C LEU A 162 -5.13 -2.14 -22.33
N ALA A 163 -5.54 -1.50 -23.44
CA ALA A 163 -6.44 -2.11 -24.43
C ALA A 163 -5.94 -3.41 -25.10
N HIS A 164 -4.64 -3.71 -25.00
CA HIS A 164 -3.99 -4.90 -25.56
C HIS A 164 -3.65 -5.97 -24.52
N VAL A 165 -3.91 -5.71 -23.24
CA VAL A 165 -3.64 -6.64 -22.13
C VAL A 165 -4.96 -7.23 -21.64
N ARG A 166 -4.99 -8.54 -21.42
CA ARG A 166 -6.11 -9.28 -20.85
C ARG A 166 -5.74 -9.78 -19.46
N LEU A 167 -6.46 -9.29 -18.46
CA LEU A 167 -6.34 -9.69 -17.06
C LEU A 167 -7.62 -10.45 -16.69
N ASN A 168 -7.60 -11.76 -16.91
CA ASN A 168 -8.75 -12.62 -16.65
C ASN A 168 -8.75 -13.06 -15.18
N TYR A 169 -9.86 -12.83 -14.48
CA TYR A 169 -10.06 -13.34 -13.13
C TYR A 169 -10.63 -14.76 -13.23
N PRO A 170 -9.83 -15.83 -13.12
CA PRO A 170 -10.44 -17.15 -13.03
C PRO A 170 -11.16 -17.27 -11.70
N GLY A 171 -12.45 -17.58 -11.80
CA GLY A 171 -13.31 -17.77 -10.64
C GLY A 171 -12.97 -19.05 -9.89
N ASN A 172 -13.40 -19.11 -8.63
CA ASN A 172 -13.80 -20.39 -8.04
C ASN A 172 -15.02 -20.89 -8.83
N GLU A 173 -14.83 -21.80 -9.79
CA GLU A 173 -15.94 -22.62 -10.32
C GLU A 173 -16.43 -23.61 -9.25
#